data_AF-A0A9Q1D1N5-F1
#
_entry.id   AF-A0A9Q1D1N5-F1
#
_cell.length_a   1.000
_cell.length_b   1.000
_cell.length_c   1.000
_cell.angle_alpha   90.00
_cell.angle_beta   90.00
_cell.angle_gamma   90.00
#
_symmetry.space_group_name_H-M   'P 1'
#
loop_
_entity.id
_entity.type
_entity.pdbx_description
1 polymer ?
#
loop_
_entity_poly.entity_id
_entity_poly.type
_entity_poly.pdbx_seq_one_letter_code
_entity_poly.pdbx_strand_id
1 'polypeptide(L)'
;MLDFAIFAVTFVVILVGAVLYLYPSSRRASGIPGLNPTEEKDGNLQDIVNRGSLHDFLVSLHDRFGPVASFWFGRRPVVSLGSVDLLQQHINPNRTTDSFETMLKSLLGYQSGLSGDATEALMRKKVCENAIDRTLEHGFPALQKLVEELAQKWLSFPPSQHTPLCAHLLGLAMKAVTQLSMGNRFLDDAEVLRFRKNHEVIWSEMGMGYMDGSLEKSSTRKKRYEEALSEMESVLKSVVSERKGMTSSQSAFMDSLLKANLTERQVMEDSMVFTLAGCVITANLCIWAVYFLSTSEEVQEKLYRELKTVLGEGPISLDKIPQLTYCRQVLNETVRTAKLTPVAARLQEVEGKVGQHVIPKETLVIYALGVVLQDADTWNLPYRFDPDRFEEDAAKRSFSLLGFSGNQACPELRFAYTVTTVLLSSLVRKLKFHQIKSQVIEARYELVATPKDDTWITVSRRS
;
A
#
# COMPACT_ATOMS: atom_id res chain seq x y z
N MET A 1 51.17 -39.06 -0.11
CA MET A 1 50.04 -38.40 -0.79
C MET A 1 48.78 -38.35 0.06
N LEU A 2 48.46 -39.41 0.82
CA LEU A 2 47.27 -39.46 1.70
C LEU A 2 47.33 -38.42 2.84
N ASP A 3 48.51 -38.24 3.48
CA ASP A 3 48.64 -37.32 4.63
C ASP A 3 48.47 -35.85 4.26
N PHE A 4 48.87 -35.47 3.05
CA PHE A 4 48.69 -34.10 2.54
C PHE A 4 47.22 -33.81 2.23
N ALA A 5 46.49 -34.81 1.74
CA ALA A 5 45.06 -34.71 1.48
C ALA A 5 44.25 -34.58 2.79
N ILE A 6 44.62 -35.34 3.83
CA ILE A 6 43.99 -35.24 5.16
C ILE A 6 44.23 -33.85 5.75
N PHE A 7 45.47 -33.35 5.74
CA PHE A 7 45.79 -32.02 6.23
C PHE A 7 45.03 -30.91 5.49
N ALA A 8 44.97 -30.98 4.16
CA ALA A 8 44.24 -30.01 3.35
C ALA A 8 42.73 -29.99 3.66
N VAL A 9 42.11 -31.16 3.82
CA VAL A 9 40.68 -31.26 4.17
C VAL A 9 40.43 -30.73 5.57
N THR A 10 41.25 -31.10 6.57
CA THR A 10 41.09 -30.61 7.94
C THR A 10 41.31 -29.10 8.03
N PHE A 11 42.29 -28.54 7.31
CA PHE A 11 42.53 -27.10 7.26
C PHE A 11 41.35 -26.34 6.63
N VAL A 12 40.76 -26.85 5.54
CA VAL A 12 39.58 -26.23 4.93
C VAL A 12 38.37 -26.30 5.84
N VAL A 13 38.13 -27.42 6.55
CA VAL A 13 37.02 -27.54 7.50
C VAL A 13 37.19 -26.60 8.69
N ILE A 14 38.41 -26.47 9.22
CA ILE A 14 38.73 -25.51 10.30
C ILE A 14 38.60 -24.08 9.81
N LEU A 15 39.06 -23.76 8.59
CA LEU A 15 38.94 -22.44 8.00
C LEU A 15 37.46 -22.08 7.75
N VAL A 16 36.66 -23.00 7.22
CA VAL A 16 35.22 -22.82 7.04
C VAL A 16 34.51 -22.69 8.38
N GLY A 17 34.86 -23.51 9.38
CA GLY A 17 34.34 -23.39 10.74
C GLY A 17 34.71 -22.07 11.39
N ALA A 18 35.96 -21.62 11.24
CA ALA A 18 36.46 -20.34 11.73
C ALA A 18 35.84 -19.16 10.98
N VAL A 19 35.63 -19.26 9.67
CA VAL A 19 34.89 -18.24 8.90
C VAL A 19 33.44 -18.22 9.33
N LEU A 20 32.75 -19.35 9.49
CA LEU A 20 31.36 -19.37 9.98
C LEU A 20 31.23 -18.90 11.45
N TYR A 21 32.27 -19.11 12.27
CA TYR A 21 32.32 -18.70 13.68
C TYR A 21 32.73 -17.22 13.86
N LEU A 22 33.70 -16.73 13.07
CA LEU A 22 34.23 -15.36 13.12
C LEU A 22 33.49 -14.40 12.18
N TYR A 23 32.75 -14.93 11.20
CA TYR A 23 31.86 -14.21 10.30
C TYR A 23 30.42 -14.50 10.75
N PRO A 24 29.95 -13.87 11.85
CA PRO A 24 28.58 -14.03 12.29
C PRO A 24 27.68 -13.61 11.13
N SER A 25 26.80 -14.52 10.73
CA SER A 25 25.63 -14.17 9.94
C SER A 25 24.93 -13.05 10.70
N SER A 26 25.05 -11.84 10.16
CA SER A 26 24.57 -10.59 10.70
C SER A 26 25.24 -10.10 12.00
N ARG A 27 26.16 -9.14 11.88
CA ARG A 27 26.45 -8.25 13.00
C ARG A 27 25.16 -7.47 13.28
N ARG A 28 24.64 -7.51 14.51
CA ARG A 28 23.75 -6.45 15.02
C ARG A 28 24.41 -5.13 14.63
N ALA A 29 23.68 -4.21 14.01
CA ALA A 29 24.15 -2.85 13.80
C ALA A 29 24.63 -2.32 15.17
N SER A 30 25.95 -2.20 15.35
CA SER A 30 26.54 -2.07 16.68
C SER A 30 26.01 -0.79 17.34
N GLY A 31 25.41 -0.95 18.52
CA GLY A 31 24.89 0.16 19.31
C GLY A 31 23.46 0.61 18.99
N ILE A 32 22.73 -0.04 18.08
CA ILE A 32 21.29 0.24 17.89
C ILE A 32 20.47 -0.46 19.00
N PRO A 33 19.69 0.29 19.81
CA PRO A 33 18.83 -0.30 20.84
C PRO A 33 17.74 -1.16 20.19
N GLY A 34 17.22 -2.15 20.90
CA GLY A 34 16.18 -3.02 20.33
C GLY A 34 16.07 -4.38 20.96
N LEU A 35 15.17 -5.19 20.40
CA LEU A 35 14.88 -6.54 20.86
C LEU A 35 15.90 -7.55 20.31
N ASN A 36 16.30 -8.47 21.18
CA ASN A 36 16.97 -9.70 20.77
C ASN A 36 15.91 -10.66 20.17
N PRO A 37 16.30 -11.61 19.32
CA PRO A 37 15.36 -12.58 18.78
C PRO A 37 14.76 -13.40 19.93
N THR A 38 13.44 -13.56 19.92
CA THR A 38 12.72 -14.42 20.88
C THR A 38 12.98 -15.89 20.55
N GLU A 39 13.07 -16.22 19.27
CA GLU A 39 13.48 -17.53 18.78
C GLU A 39 14.60 -17.41 17.74
N GLU A 40 15.58 -18.32 17.77
CA GLU A 40 16.75 -18.27 16.88
C GLU A 40 16.38 -18.39 15.39
N LYS A 41 15.36 -19.20 15.08
CA LYS A 41 14.94 -19.45 13.71
C LYS A 41 14.06 -18.32 13.17
N ASP A 42 13.09 -17.90 13.97
CA ASP A 42 11.98 -17.05 13.53
C ASP A 42 12.16 -15.57 13.97
N GLY A 43 13.19 -15.27 14.76
CA GLY A 43 13.50 -13.92 15.22
C GLY A 43 12.46 -13.41 16.23
N ASN A 44 11.83 -12.28 15.91
CA ASN A 44 10.75 -11.68 16.70
C ASN A 44 9.36 -11.93 16.10
N LEU A 45 9.19 -12.93 15.24
CA LEU A 45 7.91 -13.26 14.61
C LEU A 45 6.79 -13.45 15.65
N GLN A 46 7.05 -14.22 16.71
CA GLN A 46 6.05 -14.44 17.76
C GLN A 46 5.69 -13.15 18.50
N ASP A 47 6.62 -12.21 18.68
CA ASP A 47 6.34 -10.90 19.28
C ASP A 47 5.41 -10.06 18.39
N ILE A 48 5.62 -10.11 17.07
CA ILE A 48 4.76 -9.46 16.07
C ILE A 48 3.35 -10.03 16.13
N VAL A 49 3.23 -11.37 16.13
CA VAL A 49 1.94 -12.06 16.20
C VAL A 49 1.19 -11.75 17.50
N ASN A 50 1.89 -11.77 18.64
CA ASN A 50 1.29 -11.47 19.94
C ASN A 50 0.78 -10.03 20.05
N ARG A 51 1.34 -9.10 19.27
CA ARG A 51 0.88 -7.71 19.19
C ARG A 51 -0.29 -7.52 18.22
N GLY A 52 -0.59 -8.52 17.39
CA GLY A 52 -1.68 -8.51 16.42
C GLY A 52 -1.26 -8.05 15.03
N SER A 53 -0.23 -7.22 14.90
CA SER A 53 0.32 -6.79 13.62
C SER A 53 1.77 -6.29 13.71
N LEU A 54 2.45 -6.17 12.55
CA LEU A 54 3.75 -5.50 12.49
C LEU A 54 3.64 -4.04 12.92
N HIS A 55 2.57 -3.32 12.57
CA HIS A 55 2.39 -1.93 12.99
C HIS A 55 2.31 -1.80 14.51
N ASP A 56 1.48 -2.60 15.18
CA ASP A 56 1.29 -2.52 16.64
C ASP A 56 2.55 -2.96 17.40
N PHE A 57 3.30 -3.90 16.82
CA PHE A 57 4.63 -4.24 17.29
C PHE A 57 5.60 -3.06 17.17
N LEU A 58 5.64 -2.38 16.03
CA LEU A 58 6.51 -1.22 15.81
C LEU A 58 6.15 -0.03 16.72
N VAL A 59 4.86 0.21 16.98
CA VAL A 59 4.41 1.19 17.99
C VAL A 59 5.01 0.86 19.35
N SER A 60 4.89 -0.39 19.79
CA SER A 60 5.44 -0.85 21.08
C SER A 60 6.97 -0.80 21.11
N LEU A 61 7.63 -1.09 19.98
CA LEU A 61 9.07 -1.08 19.84
C LEU A 61 9.62 0.35 19.96
N HIS A 62 9.00 1.31 19.27
CA HIS A 62 9.43 2.71 19.27
C HIS A 62 9.08 3.43 20.58
N ASP A 63 7.99 3.08 21.25
CA ASP A 63 7.69 3.53 22.61
C ASP A 63 8.80 3.14 23.60
N ARG A 64 9.34 1.92 23.46
CA ARG A 64 10.36 1.39 24.37
C ARG A 64 11.79 1.83 24.05
N PHE A 65 12.16 1.91 22.78
CA PHE A 65 13.56 2.08 22.35
C PHE A 65 13.84 3.42 21.67
N GLY A 66 12.82 4.25 21.47
CA GLY A 66 12.93 5.55 20.81
C GLY A 66 12.92 5.45 19.27
N PRO A 67 13.36 6.51 18.57
CA PRO A 67 13.08 6.69 17.14
C PRO A 67 13.97 5.84 16.20
N VAL A 68 15.04 5.22 16.72
CA VAL A 68 15.81 4.17 16.03
C VAL A 68 15.77 2.92 16.90
N ALA A 69 15.24 1.82 16.36
CA ALA A 69 15.17 0.55 17.07
C ALA A 69 15.61 -0.61 16.18
N SER A 70 15.96 -1.75 16.77
CA SER A 70 16.30 -2.98 16.06
C SER A 70 15.46 -4.15 16.55
N PHE A 71 15.21 -5.08 15.64
CA PHE A 71 14.57 -6.37 15.92
C PHE A 71 15.03 -7.39 14.88
N TRP A 72 14.47 -8.60 14.90
CA TRP A 72 14.89 -9.70 14.05
C TRP A 72 13.71 -10.25 13.25
N PHE A 73 13.90 -10.42 11.95
CA PHE A 73 12.99 -11.16 11.09
C PHE A 73 13.69 -12.44 10.62
N GLY A 74 13.29 -13.58 11.20
CA GLY A 74 14.10 -14.79 11.15
C GLY A 74 15.49 -14.54 11.72
N ARG A 75 16.53 -14.97 10.98
CA ARG A 75 17.95 -14.78 11.34
C ARG A 75 18.55 -13.46 10.88
N ARG A 76 17.74 -12.54 10.35
CA ARG A 76 18.23 -11.27 9.79
C ARG A 76 17.87 -10.12 10.74
N PRO A 77 18.82 -9.24 11.07
CA PRO A 77 18.54 -8.05 11.83
C PRO A 77 17.81 -7.06 10.94
N VAL A 78 16.88 -6.36 11.56
CA VAL A 78 16.08 -5.31 10.97
C VAL A 78 16.28 -4.07 11.81
N VAL A 79 16.48 -2.93 11.15
CA VAL A 79 16.46 -1.62 11.79
C VAL A 79 15.14 -0.97 11.47
N SER A 80 14.46 -0.40 12.46
CA SER A 80 13.27 0.40 12.27
C SER A 80 13.52 1.86 12.62
N LEU A 81 13.02 2.74 11.75
CA LEU A 81 13.09 4.19 11.90
C LEU A 81 11.67 4.74 12.10
N GLY A 82 11.49 5.52 13.17
CA GLY A 82 10.19 5.99 13.66
C GLY A 82 10.07 7.51 13.79
N SER A 83 10.89 8.30 13.08
CA SER A 83 10.74 9.76 13.01
C SER A 83 11.02 10.29 11.60
N VAL A 84 10.39 11.43 11.25
CA VAL A 84 10.56 12.07 9.94
C VAL A 84 12.03 12.39 9.65
N ASP A 85 12.76 12.95 10.63
CA ASP A 85 14.15 13.38 10.46
C ASP A 85 15.09 12.22 10.13
N LEU A 86 14.92 11.07 10.78
CA LEU A 86 15.73 9.88 10.52
C LEU A 86 15.41 9.25 9.17
N LEU A 87 14.13 9.23 8.79
CA LEU A 87 13.71 8.80 7.46
C LEU A 87 14.34 9.72 6.40
N GLN A 88 14.34 11.04 6.62
CA GLN A 88 14.96 12.00 5.70
C GLN A 88 16.46 11.75 5.52
N GLN A 89 17.18 11.44 6.61
CA GLN A 89 18.61 11.14 6.56
C GLN A 89 18.91 9.84 5.81
N HIS A 90 18.03 8.85 5.91
CA HIS A 90 18.21 7.54 5.29
C HIS A 90 17.74 7.50 3.83
N ILE A 91 16.70 8.25 3.47
CA ILE A 91 16.16 8.28 2.11
C ILE A 91 17.23 8.79 1.14
N ASN A 92 17.59 7.93 0.19
CA ASN A 92 18.43 8.31 -0.94
C ASN A 92 17.56 8.47 -2.21
N PRO A 93 17.32 9.70 -2.69
CA PRO A 93 16.47 9.92 -3.86
C PRO A 93 17.04 9.33 -5.16
N ASN A 94 18.34 9.00 -5.17
CA ASN A 94 19.04 8.44 -6.33
C ASN A 94 19.15 6.91 -6.30
N ARG A 95 18.66 6.24 -5.24
CA ARG A 95 18.70 4.78 -5.10
C ARG A 95 17.34 4.30 -4.58
N THR A 96 16.61 3.59 -5.44
CA THR A 96 15.17 3.37 -5.31
C THR A 96 14.80 1.89 -5.16
N THR A 97 15.70 1.03 -4.70
CA THR A 97 15.36 -0.38 -4.49
C THR A 97 14.30 -0.49 -3.39
N ASP A 98 13.05 -0.62 -3.83
CA ASP A 98 11.90 -0.76 -2.94
C ASP A 98 11.84 -2.22 -2.47
N SER A 99 12.42 -2.47 -1.29
CA SER A 99 12.44 -3.81 -0.70
C SER A 99 11.05 -4.29 -0.33
N PHE A 100 10.09 -3.38 -0.14
CA PHE A 100 8.70 -3.74 0.10
C PHE A 100 8.05 -4.24 -1.19
N GLU A 101 8.26 -3.56 -2.33
CA GLU A 101 7.82 -4.04 -3.63
C GLU A 101 8.50 -5.37 -4.01
N THR A 102 9.79 -5.49 -3.71
CA THR A 102 10.58 -6.73 -3.91
C THR A 102 10.01 -7.88 -3.08
N MET A 103 9.68 -7.63 -1.81
CA MET A 103 9.00 -8.59 -0.93
C MET A 103 7.65 -8.97 -1.53
N LEU A 104 6.82 -8.01 -1.94
CA LEU A 104 5.52 -8.23 -2.54
C LEU A 104 5.61 -9.13 -3.78
N LYS A 105 6.55 -8.83 -4.70
CA LYS A 105 6.84 -9.64 -5.89
C LYS A 105 7.26 -11.06 -5.53
N SER A 106 8.13 -11.21 -4.51
CA SER A 106 8.54 -12.53 -4.02
C SER A 106 7.38 -13.34 -3.44
N LEU A 107 6.46 -12.70 -2.69
CA LEU A 107 5.27 -13.37 -2.15
C LEU A 107 4.36 -13.87 -3.28
N LEU A 108 4.29 -13.12 -4.37
CA LEU A 108 3.55 -13.47 -5.59
C LEU A 108 4.28 -14.50 -6.48
N GLY A 109 5.40 -15.08 -6.03
CA GLY A 109 6.16 -16.07 -6.78
C GLY A 109 7.03 -15.49 -7.90
N TYR A 110 7.10 -14.16 -8.03
CA TYR A 110 8.01 -13.51 -8.97
C TYR A 110 9.40 -13.41 -8.35
N GLN A 111 10.39 -14.06 -8.96
CA GLN A 111 11.78 -13.86 -8.58
C GLN A 111 12.21 -12.45 -8.94
N SER A 112 12.18 -11.53 -7.99
CA SER A 112 13.02 -10.35 -8.09
C SER A 112 14.45 -10.85 -8.16
N GLY A 113 15.10 -10.77 -9.32
CA GLY A 113 16.55 -10.85 -9.31
C GLY A 113 17.02 -9.82 -8.27
N LEU A 114 17.95 -10.20 -7.39
CA LEU A 114 18.73 -9.27 -6.55
C LEU A 114 19.57 -8.28 -7.41
N SER A 115 19.19 -8.11 -8.68
CA SER A 115 19.95 -7.61 -9.82
C SER A 115 19.08 -6.77 -10.76
N GLY A 116 17.93 -6.27 -10.30
CA GLY A 116 17.30 -5.15 -10.99
C GLY A 116 18.18 -3.93 -10.74
N ASP A 117 18.87 -3.44 -11.76
CA ASP A 117 19.62 -2.19 -11.66
C ASP A 117 18.67 -1.08 -11.17
N ALA A 118 19.13 -0.17 -10.30
CA ALA A 118 18.31 0.94 -9.80
C ALA A 118 17.69 1.75 -10.96
N THR A 119 18.39 1.78 -12.11
CA THR A 119 17.92 2.32 -13.38
C THR A 119 16.68 1.62 -13.92
N GLU A 120 16.63 0.28 -13.86
CA GLU A 120 15.49 -0.52 -14.30
C GLU A 120 14.27 -0.28 -13.41
N ALA A 121 14.45 -0.26 -12.08
CA ALA A 121 13.37 0.02 -11.13
C ALA A 121 12.77 1.42 -11.35
N LEU A 122 13.61 2.43 -11.56
CA LEU A 122 13.16 3.79 -11.89
C LEU A 122 12.40 3.83 -13.23
N MET A 123 12.90 3.11 -14.24
CA MET A 123 12.25 3.01 -15.55
C MET A 123 10.87 2.33 -15.43
N ARG A 124 10.77 1.19 -14.75
CA ARG A 124 9.51 0.48 -14.50
C ARG A 124 8.51 1.37 -13.76
N LYS A 125 8.94 2.05 -12.69
CA LYS A 125 8.10 3.02 -11.96
C LYS A 125 7.53 4.08 -12.90
N LYS A 126 8.37 4.70 -13.72
CA LYS A 126 7.95 5.74 -14.67
C LYS A 126 7.00 5.20 -15.75
N VAL A 127 7.20 3.97 -16.22
CA VAL A 127 6.27 3.29 -17.13
C VAL A 127 4.91 3.11 -16.47
N CYS A 128 4.86 2.64 -15.22
CA CYS A 128 3.62 2.49 -14.46
C CYS A 128 2.92 3.83 -14.21
N GLU A 129 3.65 4.88 -13.84
CA GLU A 129 3.09 6.23 -13.65
C GLU A 129 2.45 6.77 -14.93
N ASN A 130 3.16 6.67 -16.06
CA ASN A 130 2.61 7.07 -17.36
C ASN A 130 1.41 6.20 -17.78
N ALA A 131 1.43 4.91 -17.46
CA ALA A 131 0.33 4.00 -17.72
C ALA A 131 -0.91 4.40 -16.93
N ILE A 132 -0.77 4.77 -15.65
CA ILE A 132 -1.86 5.30 -14.82
C ILE A 132 -2.41 6.59 -15.41
N ASP A 133 -1.56 7.53 -15.81
CA ASP A 133 -2.00 8.81 -16.37
C ASP A 133 -2.83 8.63 -17.64
N ARG A 134 -2.33 7.84 -18.61
CA ARG A 134 -3.07 7.51 -19.83
C ARG A 134 -4.38 6.77 -19.52
N THR A 135 -4.34 5.83 -18.58
CA THR A 135 -5.52 5.05 -18.21
C THR A 135 -6.59 5.94 -17.60
N LEU A 136 -6.21 6.90 -16.76
CA LEU A 136 -7.13 7.85 -16.18
C LEU A 136 -7.68 8.81 -17.24
N GLU A 137 -6.85 9.28 -18.19
CA GLU A 137 -7.28 10.12 -19.31
C GLU A 137 -8.38 9.46 -20.15
N HIS A 138 -8.20 8.21 -20.55
CA HIS A 138 -9.15 7.48 -21.38
C HIS A 138 -10.30 6.84 -20.60
N GLY A 139 -10.03 6.40 -19.37
CA GLY A 139 -10.97 5.69 -18.50
C GLY A 139 -11.84 6.61 -17.64
N PHE A 140 -11.60 7.92 -17.64
CA PHE A 140 -12.33 8.87 -16.80
C PHE A 140 -13.86 8.79 -16.94
N PRO A 141 -14.44 8.74 -18.16
CA PRO A 141 -15.90 8.67 -18.31
C PRO A 141 -16.49 7.39 -17.71
N ALA A 142 -15.76 6.27 -17.81
CA ALA A 142 -16.17 5.01 -17.20
C ALA A 142 -16.15 5.10 -15.67
N LEU A 143 -15.09 5.69 -15.10
CA LEU A 143 -14.99 5.93 -13.67
C LEU A 143 -16.11 6.83 -13.15
N GLN A 144 -16.43 7.92 -13.86
CA GLN A 144 -17.55 8.79 -13.51
C GLN A 144 -18.88 8.05 -13.52
N LYS A 145 -19.11 7.20 -14.53
CA LYS A 145 -20.32 6.39 -14.64
C LYS A 145 -20.46 5.43 -13.44
N LEU A 146 -19.39 4.71 -13.07
CA LEU A 146 -19.40 3.80 -11.92
C LEU A 146 -19.72 4.52 -10.61
N VAL A 147 -19.12 5.70 -10.40
CA VAL A 147 -19.38 6.53 -9.22
C VAL A 147 -20.82 7.06 -9.22
N GLU A 148 -21.34 7.45 -10.38
CA GLU A 148 -22.72 7.93 -10.51
C GLU A 148 -23.73 6.82 -10.22
N GLU A 149 -23.52 5.61 -10.73
CA GLU A 149 -24.36 4.44 -10.44
C GLU A 149 -24.38 4.14 -8.93
N LEU A 150 -23.22 4.22 -8.26
CA LEU A 150 -23.14 4.09 -6.81
C LEU A 150 -23.93 5.19 -6.09
N ALA A 151 -23.77 6.45 -6.52
CA ALA A 151 -24.49 7.59 -5.93
C ALA A 151 -26.01 7.43 -6.07
N GLN A 152 -26.49 7.01 -7.24
CA GLN A 152 -27.91 6.74 -7.48
C GLN A 152 -28.42 5.57 -6.63
N LYS A 153 -27.62 4.51 -6.47
CA LYS A 153 -27.95 3.41 -5.56
C LYS A 153 -28.09 3.88 -4.11
N TRP A 154 -27.23 4.76 -3.63
CA TRP A 154 -27.33 5.28 -2.26
C TRP A 154 -28.51 6.25 -2.10
N LEU A 155 -28.83 7.02 -3.15
CA LEU A 155 -30.00 7.91 -3.17
C LEU A 155 -31.34 7.17 -3.20
N SER A 156 -31.37 5.91 -3.65
CA SER A 156 -32.58 5.10 -3.67
C SER A 156 -32.89 4.42 -2.33
N PHE A 157 -31.95 4.44 -1.39
CA PHE A 157 -32.16 3.89 -0.06
C PHE A 157 -33.08 4.79 0.79
N PRO A 158 -34.00 4.20 1.58
CA PRO A 158 -34.75 4.94 2.58
C PRO A 158 -33.80 5.63 3.59
N PRO A 159 -34.13 6.83 4.11
CA PRO A 159 -33.26 7.56 5.05
C PRO A 159 -32.85 6.78 6.31
N SER A 160 -33.66 5.80 6.74
CA SER A 160 -33.40 4.95 7.91
C SER A 160 -32.53 3.73 7.60
N GLN A 161 -32.22 3.45 6.33
CA GLN A 161 -31.43 2.28 5.95
C GLN A 161 -29.95 2.55 6.19
N HIS A 162 -29.29 1.57 6.82
CA HIS A 162 -27.83 1.56 6.93
C HIS A 162 -27.21 1.14 5.59
N THR A 163 -26.30 1.94 5.10
CA THR A 163 -25.53 1.70 3.87
C THR A 163 -24.27 0.90 4.20
N PRO A 164 -24.04 -0.27 3.59
CA PRO A 164 -22.83 -1.07 3.81
C PRO A 164 -21.63 -0.41 3.15
N LEU A 165 -20.86 0.35 3.93
CA LEU A 165 -19.78 1.18 3.43
C LEU A 165 -18.66 0.33 2.83
N CYS A 166 -18.16 -0.65 3.58
CA CYS A 166 -17.06 -1.51 3.15
C CYS A 166 -17.42 -2.28 1.87
N ALA A 167 -18.57 -2.97 1.86
CA ALA A 167 -18.97 -3.78 0.72
C ALA A 167 -19.15 -2.97 -0.57
N HIS A 168 -19.78 -1.79 -0.48
CA HIS A 168 -20.02 -0.95 -1.65
C HIS A 168 -18.75 -0.31 -2.21
N LEU A 169 -17.87 0.20 -1.34
CA LEU A 169 -16.65 0.86 -1.80
C LEU A 169 -15.56 -0.12 -2.23
N LEU A 170 -15.54 -1.32 -1.64
CA LEU A 170 -14.74 -2.43 -2.17
C LEU A 170 -15.23 -2.84 -3.57
N GLY A 171 -16.54 -2.96 -3.77
CA GLY A 171 -17.13 -3.26 -5.08
C GLY A 171 -16.78 -2.21 -6.13
N LEU A 172 -16.91 -0.92 -5.80
CA LEU A 172 -16.51 0.18 -6.67
C LEU A 172 -15.02 0.11 -7.02
N ALA A 173 -14.15 -0.06 -6.03
CA ALA A 173 -12.70 -0.12 -6.25
C ALA A 173 -12.30 -1.32 -7.13
N MET A 174 -12.87 -2.50 -6.86
CA MET A 174 -12.66 -3.70 -7.68
C MET A 174 -13.07 -3.45 -9.12
N LYS A 175 -14.27 -2.90 -9.35
CA LYS A 175 -14.78 -2.60 -10.69
C LYS A 175 -13.93 -1.56 -11.41
N ALA A 176 -13.60 -0.46 -10.73
CA ALA A 176 -12.80 0.62 -11.29
C ALA A 176 -11.39 0.15 -11.66
N VAL A 177 -10.68 -0.49 -10.74
CA VAL A 177 -9.30 -0.94 -10.97
C VAL A 177 -9.26 -1.97 -12.09
N THR A 178 -10.10 -3.02 -12.03
CA THR A 178 -10.10 -4.09 -13.04
C THR A 178 -10.49 -3.58 -14.43
N GLN A 179 -11.51 -2.73 -14.53
CA GLN A 179 -11.93 -2.15 -15.81
C GLN A 179 -10.88 -1.20 -16.40
N LEU A 180 -10.28 -0.33 -15.58
CA LEU A 180 -9.26 0.60 -16.07
C LEU A 180 -7.93 -0.12 -16.35
N SER A 181 -7.62 -1.18 -15.62
CA SER A 181 -6.34 -1.88 -15.80
C SER A 181 -6.36 -2.90 -16.94
N MET A 182 -7.44 -3.67 -17.07
CA MET A 182 -7.57 -4.83 -17.97
C MET A 182 -8.62 -4.62 -19.08
N GLY A 183 -9.45 -3.58 -18.97
CA GLY A 183 -10.41 -3.16 -19.99
C GLY A 183 -11.76 -3.87 -19.94
N ASN A 184 -12.41 -3.95 -21.11
CA ASN A 184 -13.85 -4.21 -21.23
C ASN A 184 -14.33 -5.58 -20.75
N ARG A 185 -13.44 -6.57 -20.60
CA ARG A 185 -13.76 -7.85 -19.97
C ARG A 185 -14.41 -7.67 -18.60
N PHE A 186 -13.97 -6.66 -17.84
CA PHE A 186 -14.48 -6.36 -16.51
C PHE A 186 -15.69 -5.44 -16.50
N LEU A 187 -16.32 -5.19 -17.65
CA LEU A 187 -17.70 -4.69 -17.70
C LEU A 187 -18.70 -5.71 -17.18
N ASP A 188 -18.39 -7.01 -17.30
CA ASP A 188 -19.17 -8.09 -16.70
C ASP A 188 -18.88 -8.20 -15.19
N ASP A 189 -19.92 -8.13 -14.36
CA ASP A 189 -19.82 -8.27 -12.92
C ASP A 189 -19.40 -9.69 -12.50
N ALA A 190 -19.70 -10.71 -13.29
CA ALA A 190 -19.28 -12.08 -12.99
C ALA A 190 -17.75 -12.23 -13.03
N GLU A 191 -17.08 -11.56 -13.97
CA GLU A 191 -15.61 -11.55 -14.05
C GLU A 191 -14.99 -10.79 -12.87
N VAL A 192 -15.61 -9.67 -12.46
CA VAL A 192 -15.16 -8.89 -11.29
C VAL A 192 -15.31 -9.69 -10.00
N LEU A 193 -16.41 -10.42 -9.82
CA LEU A 193 -16.62 -11.27 -8.65
C LEU A 193 -15.64 -12.45 -8.60
N ARG A 194 -15.32 -13.06 -9.74
CA ARG A 194 -14.30 -14.11 -9.83
C ARG A 194 -12.92 -13.58 -9.47
N PHE A 195 -12.55 -12.43 -10.02
CA PHE A 195 -11.30 -11.74 -9.68
C PHE A 195 -11.24 -11.43 -8.18
N ARG A 196 -12.30 -10.84 -7.63
CA ARG A 196 -12.39 -10.50 -6.19
C ARG A 196 -12.15 -11.72 -5.29
N LYS A 197 -12.73 -12.87 -5.62
CA LYS A 197 -12.56 -14.10 -4.82
C LYS A 197 -11.10 -14.52 -4.72
N ASN A 198 -10.38 -14.50 -5.84
CA ASN A 198 -8.95 -14.86 -5.86
C ASN A 198 -8.11 -13.77 -5.20
N HIS A 199 -8.42 -12.51 -5.47
CA HIS A 199 -7.79 -11.34 -4.85
C HIS A 199 -7.85 -11.43 -3.32
N GLU A 200 -9.02 -11.70 -2.74
CA GLU A 200 -9.22 -11.74 -1.28
C GLU A 200 -8.37 -12.83 -0.62
N VAL A 201 -8.29 -14.02 -1.24
CA VAL A 201 -7.43 -15.11 -0.78
C VAL A 201 -5.96 -14.70 -0.82
N ILE A 202 -5.49 -14.17 -1.96
CA ILE A 202 -4.09 -13.77 -2.13
C ILE A 202 -3.73 -12.68 -1.12
N TRP A 203 -4.53 -11.63 -1.02
CA TRP A 203 -4.25 -10.47 -0.17
C TRP A 203 -4.24 -10.84 1.31
N SER A 204 -5.23 -11.62 1.77
CA SER A 204 -5.30 -12.07 3.16
C SER A 204 -4.09 -12.91 3.57
N GLU A 205 -3.60 -13.77 2.67
CA GLU A 205 -2.45 -14.61 2.95
C GLU A 205 -1.12 -13.82 2.86
N MET A 206 -1.01 -12.84 1.97
CA MET A 206 0.13 -11.91 1.94
C MET A 206 0.21 -11.02 3.18
N GLY A 207 -0.94 -10.55 3.67
CA GLY A 207 -1.04 -9.72 4.87
C GLY A 207 -0.79 -10.50 6.15
N MET A 208 -1.64 -11.49 6.44
CA MET A 208 -1.55 -12.28 7.67
C MET A 208 -0.63 -13.49 7.51
N GLY A 209 -0.94 -14.37 6.55
CA GLY A 209 -0.35 -15.72 6.46
C GLY A 209 1.17 -15.79 6.29
N TYR A 210 1.76 -14.86 5.54
CA TYR A 210 3.22 -14.77 5.38
C TYR A 210 3.89 -13.99 6.49
N MET A 211 3.25 -12.92 6.97
CA MET A 211 3.83 -12.06 8.00
C MET A 211 3.82 -12.70 9.39
N ASP A 212 2.94 -13.67 9.65
CA ASP A 212 2.89 -14.47 10.89
C ASP A 212 3.47 -15.89 10.76
N GLY A 213 3.90 -16.27 9.54
CA GLY A 213 4.42 -17.61 9.22
C GLY A 213 3.37 -18.74 9.32
N SER A 214 2.09 -18.43 9.45
CA SER A 214 1.00 -19.42 9.60
C SER A 214 0.65 -20.13 8.30
N LEU A 215 0.95 -19.52 7.14
CA LEU A 215 0.70 -20.13 5.83
C LEU A 215 1.56 -21.38 5.62
N GLU A 216 2.85 -21.33 5.99
CA GLU A 216 3.76 -22.48 5.87
C GLU A 216 3.33 -23.68 6.73
N LYS A 217 2.60 -23.41 7.83
CA LYS A 217 2.12 -24.43 8.76
C LYS A 217 0.85 -25.13 8.27
N SER A 218 0.22 -24.66 7.19
CA SER A 218 -1.05 -25.21 6.67
C SER A 218 -0.97 -25.52 5.18
N SER A 219 -0.89 -26.82 4.86
CA SER A 219 -0.86 -27.31 3.47
C SER A 219 -2.13 -26.96 2.69
N THR A 220 -3.29 -26.90 3.37
CA THR A 220 -4.57 -26.55 2.74
C THR A 220 -4.67 -25.07 2.40
N ARG A 221 -4.25 -24.18 3.31
CA ARG A 221 -4.18 -22.73 3.04
C ARG A 221 -3.18 -22.43 1.93
N LYS A 222 -1.99 -23.05 2.00
CA LYS A 222 -0.95 -22.91 0.97
C LYS A 222 -1.45 -23.34 -0.41
N LYS A 223 -2.09 -24.51 -0.51
CA LYS A 223 -2.68 -24.97 -1.77
C LYS A 223 -3.74 -24.00 -2.30
N ARG A 224 -4.64 -23.51 -1.43
CA ARG A 224 -5.67 -22.53 -1.81
C ARG A 224 -5.06 -21.21 -2.31
N TYR A 225 -3.99 -20.76 -1.68
CA TYR A 225 -3.23 -19.58 -2.10
C TYR A 225 -2.60 -19.78 -3.49
N GLU A 226 -1.92 -20.91 -3.70
CA GLU A 226 -1.28 -21.25 -4.97
C GLU A 226 -2.31 -21.40 -6.11
N GLU A 227 -3.47 -22.01 -5.83
CA GLU A 227 -4.59 -22.11 -6.78
C GLU A 227 -5.14 -20.72 -7.14
N ALA A 228 -5.41 -19.87 -6.15
CA ALA A 228 -5.90 -18.51 -6.39
C ALA A 228 -4.90 -17.68 -7.20
N LEU A 229 -3.60 -17.79 -6.90
CA LEU A 229 -2.53 -17.13 -7.63
C LEU A 229 -2.48 -17.62 -9.08
N SER A 230 -2.52 -18.94 -9.30
CA SER A 230 -2.51 -19.54 -10.63
C SER A 230 -3.71 -19.11 -11.48
N GLU A 231 -4.91 -19.07 -10.89
CA GLU A 231 -6.11 -18.57 -11.56
C GLU A 231 -5.98 -17.09 -11.92
N MET A 232 -5.45 -16.26 -11.01
CA MET A 232 -5.24 -14.83 -11.26
C MET A 232 -4.23 -14.60 -12.40
N GLU A 233 -3.13 -15.34 -12.41
CA GLU A 233 -2.15 -15.30 -13.49
C GLU A 233 -2.75 -15.75 -14.83
N SER A 234 -3.60 -16.76 -14.82
CA SER A 234 -4.31 -17.22 -16.03
C SER A 234 -5.20 -16.10 -16.60
N VAL A 235 -5.95 -15.40 -15.74
CA VAL A 235 -6.75 -14.24 -16.13
C VAL A 235 -5.87 -13.15 -16.74
N LEU A 236 -4.78 -12.77 -16.07
CA LEU A 236 -3.86 -11.74 -16.58
C LEU A 236 -3.23 -12.15 -17.93
N LYS A 237 -2.81 -13.42 -18.10
CA LYS A 237 -2.27 -13.94 -19.38
C LYS A 237 -3.31 -13.89 -20.50
N SER A 238 -4.57 -14.23 -20.20
CA SER A 238 -5.68 -14.12 -21.16
C SER A 238 -5.85 -12.67 -21.59
N VAL A 239 -5.90 -11.74 -20.64
CA VAL A 239 -6.01 -10.29 -20.93
C VAL A 239 -4.82 -9.80 -21.75
N VAL A 240 -3.58 -10.17 -21.41
CA VAL A 240 -2.40 -9.84 -22.22
C VAL A 240 -2.59 -10.31 -23.66
N SER A 241 -3.04 -11.55 -23.85
CA SER A 241 -3.21 -12.15 -25.19
C SER A 241 -4.32 -11.47 -25.99
N GLU A 242 -5.44 -11.15 -25.35
CA GLU A 242 -6.56 -10.42 -25.95
C GLU A 242 -6.17 -9.00 -26.38
N ARG A 243 -5.30 -8.36 -25.60
CA ARG A 243 -4.92 -6.95 -25.80
C ARG A 243 -3.69 -6.77 -26.70
N LYS A 244 -2.87 -7.80 -26.88
CA LYS A 244 -1.72 -7.79 -27.82
C LYS A 244 -2.21 -7.41 -29.22
N GLY A 245 -1.69 -6.31 -29.77
CA GLY A 245 -2.04 -5.83 -31.12
C GLY A 245 -3.34 -5.02 -31.21
N MET A 246 -4.04 -4.77 -30.10
CA MET A 246 -5.19 -3.87 -30.11
C MET A 246 -4.76 -2.41 -30.33
N THR A 247 -5.31 -1.78 -31.36
CA THR A 247 -5.24 -0.33 -31.61
C THR A 247 -6.46 0.40 -31.03
N SER A 248 -6.96 -0.07 -29.88
CA SER A 248 -8.16 0.47 -29.24
C SER A 248 -7.98 1.94 -28.82
N SER A 249 -9.07 2.72 -28.94
CA SER A 249 -9.17 4.09 -28.41
C SER A 249 -9.29 4.15 -26.88
N GLN A 250 -9.58 3.02 -26.23
CA GLN A 250 -9.61 2.88 -24.78
C GLN A 250 -8.28 2.26 -24.31
N SER A 251 -7.37 3.11 -23.83
CA SER A 251 -6.08 2.69 -23.28
C SER A 251 -6.25 2.20 -21.85
N ALA A 252 -6.20 0.88 -21.65
CA ALA A 252 -6.09 0.29 -20.32
C ALA A 252 -4.63 0.36 -19.82
N PHE A 253 -4.42 0.18 -18.51
CA PHE A 253 -3.09 0.17 -17.91
C PHE A 253 -2.15 -0.81 -18.61
N MET A 254 -2.64 -2.03 -18.85
CA MET A 254 -1.85 -3.09 -19.49
C MET A 254 -1.45 -2.75 -20.94
N ASP A 255 -2.21 -1.92 -21.67
CA ASP A 255 -1.80 -1.51 -23.02
C ASP A 255 -0.54 -0.67 -23.00
N SER A 256 -0.40 0.19 -21.98
CA SER A 256 0.78 1.03 -21.83
C SER A 256 2.00 0.19 -21.47
N LEU A 257 1.82 -0.86 -20.66
CA LEU A 257 2.88 -1.83 -20.36
C LEU A 257 3.28 -2.64 -21.59
N LEU A 258 2.30 -3.10 -22.39
CA LEU A 258 2.56 -3.86 -23.63
C LEU A 258 3.24 -3.03 -24.72
N LYS A 259 3.01 -1.71 -24.73
CA LYS A 259 3.67 -0.76 -25.64
C LYS A 259 5.04 -0.31 -25.13
N ALA A 260 5.36 -0.58 -23.86
CA ALA A 260 6.68 -0.34 -23.32
C ALA A 260 7.63 -1.48 -23.74
N ASN A 261 8.94 -1.21 -23.81
CA ASN A 261 9.96 -2.23 -24.10
C ASN A 261 10.20 -3.15 -22.88
N LEU A 262 9.14 -3.77 -22.37
CA LEU A 262 9.14 -4.70 -21.24
C LEU A 262 9.01 -6.13 -21.75
N THR A 263 9.61 -7.06 -21.02
CA THR A 263 9.37 -8.49 -21.22
C THR A 263 7.95 -8.85 -20.78
N GLU A 264 7.38 -9.90 -21.36
CA GLU A 264 6.04 -10.38 -20.97
C GLU A 264 5.96 -10.68 -19.47
N ARG A 265 7.06 -11.19 -18.88
CA ARG A 265 7.17 -11.40 -17.45
C ARG A 265 7.05 -10.11 -16.64
N GLN A 266 7.76 -9.04 -17.03
CA GLN A 266 7.68 -7.74 -16.36
C GLN A 266 6.27 -7.14 -16.48
N VAL A 267 5.62 -7.28 -17.64
CA VAL A 267 4.22 -6.86 -17.82
C VAL A 267 3.29 -7.59 -16.85
N MET A 268 3.45 -8.91 -16.72
CA MET A 268 2.65 -9.72 -15.79
C MET A 268 2.90 -9.33 -14.32
N GLU A 269 4.17 -9.17 -13.93
CA GLU A 269 4.56 -8.72 -12.59
C GLU A 269 3.93 -7.39 -12.21
N ASP A 270 4.09 -6.36 -13.05
CA ASP A 270 3.59 -5.01 -12.76
C ASP A 270 2.06 -4.96 -12.82
N SER A 271 1.43 -5.76 -13.69
CA SER A 271 -0.03 -5.87 -13.74
C SER A 271 -0.60 -6.55 -12.49
N MET A 272 0.05 -7.61 -12.00
CA MET A 272 -0.37 -8.31 -10.78
C MET A 272 -0.26 -7.38 -9.56
N VAL A 273 0.87 -6.69 -9.40
CA VAL A 273 1.09 -5.74 -8.29
C VAL A 273 0.05 -4.62 -8.34
N PHE A 274 -0.11 -3.96 -9.49
CA PHE A 274 -1.05 -2.84 -9.63
C PHE A 274 -2.50 -3.26 -9.35
N THR A 275 -2.93 -4.43 -9.86
CA THR A 275 -4.31 -4.88 -9.67
C THR A 275 -4.60 -5.38 -8.25
N LEU A 276 -3.65 -6.05 -7.59
CA LEU A 276 -3.82 -6.48 -6.21
C LEU A 276 -3.80 -5.29 -5.24
N ALA A 277 -2.72 -4.51 -5.26
CA ALA A 277 -2.54 -3.39 -4.34
C ALA A 277 -3.50 -2.23 -4.65
N GLY A 278 -3.70 -1.92 -5.93
CA GLY A 278 -4.60 -0.86 -6.38
C GLY A 278 -6.04 -1.06 -5.91
N CYS A 279 -6.55 -2.29 -5.93
CA CYS A 279 -7.89 -2.60 -5.42
C CYS A 279 -8.03 -2.30 -3.92
N VAL A 280 -7.10 -2.76 -3.09
CA VAL A 280 -7.19 -2.61 -1.62
C VAL A 280 -6.93 -1.17 -1.19
N ILE A 281 -5.91 -0.52 -1.76
CA ILE A 281 -5.58 0.87 -1.44
C ILE A 281 -6.73 1.78 -1.84
N THR A 282 -7.29 1.61 -3.04
CA THR A 282 -8.44 2.42 -3.51
C THR A 282 -9.67 2.20 -2.65
N ALA A 283 -10.01 0.94 -2.34
CA ALA A 283 -11.16 0.60 -1.50
C ALA A 283 -11.04 1.27 -0.13
N ASN A 284 -9.91 1.08 0.55
CA ASN A 284 -9.75 1.58 1.91
C ASN A 284 -9.59 3.09 1.97
N LEU A 285 -8.95 3.74 0.98
CA LEU A 285 -8.96 5.19 0.90
C LEU A 285 -10.39 5.75 0.80
N CYS A 286 -11.22 5.15 -0.06
CA CYS A 286 -12.62 5.52 -0.18
C CYS A 286 -13.38 5.30 1.13
N ILE A 287 -13.20 4.14 1.77
CA ILE A 287 -13.89 3.77 3.02
C ILE A 287 -13.53 4.75 4.14
N TRP A 288 -12.25 4.97 4.38
CA TRP A 288 -11.79 5.87 5.43
C TRP A 288 -12.20 7.32 5.15
N ALA A 289 -12.13 7.79 3.89
CA ALA A 289 -12.52 9.15 3.54
C ALA A 289 -14.01 9.39 3.85
N VAL A 290 -14.89 8.48 3.39
CA VAL A 290 -16.33 8.60 3.65
C VAL A 290 -16.64 8.46 5.14
N TYR A 291 -15.96 7.54 5.85
CA TYR A 291 -16.15 7.38 7.28
C TYR A 291 -15.74 8.64 8.07
N PHE A 292 -14.55 9.19 7.83
CA PHE A 292 -14.11 10.39 8.53
C PHE A 292 -15.02 11.59 8.24
N LEU A 293 -15.45 11.75 6.98
CA LEU A 293 -16.46 12.74 6.62
C LEU A 293 -17.80 12.51 7.33
N SER A 294 -18.20 11.26 7.60
CA SER A 294 -19.43 10.96 8.36
C SER A 294 -19.34 11.33 9.84
N THR A 295 -18.12 11.45 10.37
CA THR A 295 -17.83 11.80 11.76
C THR A 295 -17.50 13.29 11.95
N SER A 296 -17.29 14.03 10.85
CA SER A 296 -16.81 15.42 10.85
C SER A 296 -17.67 16.30 9.94
N GLU A 297 -18.80 16.78 10.48
CA GLU A 297 -19.77 17.58 9.72
C GLU A 297 -19.16 18.87 9.15
N GLU A 298 -18.31 19.55 9.91
CA GLU A 298 -17.62 20.78 9.50
C GLU A 298 -16.73 20.55 8.26
N VAL A 299 -15.92 19.49 8.31
CA VAL A 299 -15.05 19.09 7.19
C VAL A 299 -15.88 18.75 5.96
N GLN A 300 -16.97 17.99 6.15
CA GLN A 300 -17.86 17.61 5.07
C GLN A 300 -18.51 18.82 4.39
N GLU A 301 -18.87 19.84 5.18
CA GLU A 301 -19.47 21.06 4.67
C GLU A 301 -18.45 21.98 3.98
N LYS A 302 -17.23 22.11 4.50
CA LYS A 302 -16.13 22.83 3.84
C LYS A 302 -15.80 22.19 2.48
N LEU A 303 -15.75 20.85 2.42
CA LEU A 303 -15.56 20.11 1.17
C LEU A 303 -16.72 20.32 0.18
N TYR A 304 -17.97 20.28 0.65
CA TYR A 304 -19.14 20.54 -0.20
C TYR A 304 -19.07 21.92 -0.86
N ARG A 305 -18.68 22.96 -0.11
CA ARG A 305 -18.53 24.33 -0.63
C ARG A 305 -17.44 24.44 -1.70
N GLU A 306 -16.29 23.83 -1.50
CA GLU A 306 -15.24 23.78 -2.53
C GLU A 306 -15.77 23.12 -3.79
N LEU A 307 -16.38 21.94 -3.67
CA LEU A 307 -16.90 21.18 -4.80
C LEU A 307 -17.96 21.98 -5.59
N LYS A 308 -18.88 22.66 -4.90
CA LYS A 308 -19.86 23.56 -5.54
C LYS A 308 -19.19 24.72 -6.27
N THR A 309 -18.17 25.33 -5.66
CA THR A 309 -17.48 26.50 -6.23
C THR A 309 -16.67 26.14 -7.47
N VAL A 310 -15.88 25.06 -7.41
CA VAL A 310 -14.94 24.69 -8.48
C VAL A 310 -15.65 24.01 -9.66
N LEU A 311 -16.66 23.18 -9.38
CA LEU A 311 -17.36 22.36 -10.38
C LEU A 311 -18.66 23.01 -10.90
N GLY A 312 -19.25 23.94 -10.14
CA GLY A 312 -20.55 24.52 -10.45
C GLY A 312 -21.64 23.44 -10.54
N GLU A 313 -22.40 23.46 -11.65
CA GLU A 313 -23.44 22.47 -11.94
C GLU A 313 -22.91 21.25 -12.71
N GLY A 314 -21.73 21.35 -13.33
CA GLY A 314 -21.15 20.28 -14.15
C GLY A 314 -20.65 19.07 -13.34
N PRO A 315 -20.39 17.92 -14.01
CA PRO A 315 -19.64 16.83 -13.40
C PRO A 315 -18.16 17.24 -13.22
N ILE A 316 -17.43 16.51 -12.38
CA ILE A 316 -15.98 16.66 -12.28
C ILE A 316 -15.31 16.37 -13.63
N SER A 317 -14.18 17.00 -13.93
CA SER A 317 -13.34 16.69 -15.09
C SER A 317 -11.87 16.61 -14.64
N LEU A 318 -11.01 15.98 -15.44
CA LEU A 318 -9.59 15.80 -15.10
C LEU A 318 -8.88 17.14 -14.88
N ASP A 319 -9.17 18.17 -15.68
CA ASP A 319 -8.61 19.52 -15.54
C ASP A 319 -9.06 20.25 -14.27
N LYS A 320 -10.17 19.80 -13.66
CA LYS A 320 -10.71 20.36 -12.42
C LYS A 320 -10.12 19.71 -11.17
N ILE A 321 -9.63 18.47 -11.25
CA ILE A 321 -9.05 17.77 -10.09
C ILE A 321 -7.93 18.58 -9.40
N PRO A 322 -6.96 19.19 -10.12
CA PRO A 322 -5.90 19.97 -9.46
C PRO A 322 -6.40 21.20 -8.70
N GLN A 323 -7.60 21.71 -9.04
CA GLN A 323 -8.22 22.88 -8.42
C GLN A 323 -8.91 22.56 -7.08
N LEU A 324 -9.19 21.28 -6.79
CA LEU A 324 -9.82 20.82 -5.56
C LEU A 324 -8.79 20.68 -4.42
N THR A 325 -8.35 21.82 -3.91
CA THR A 325 -7.27 21.91 -2.92
C THR A 325 -7.68 21.29 -1.59
N TYR A 326 -8.86 21.64 -1.08
CA TYR A 326 -9.41 21.12 0.17
C TYR A 326 -9.73 19.63 0.06
N CYS A 327 -10.26 19.17 -1.06
CA CYS A 327 -10.44 17.74 -1.31
C CYS A 327 -9.10 16.98 -1.21
N ARG A 328 -8.02 17.52 -1.79
CA ARG A 328 -6.68 16.92 -1.65
C ARG A 328 -6.21 16.90 -0.19
N GLN A 329 -6.49 17.95 0.59
CA GLN A 329 -6.19 17.98 2.02
C GLN A 329 -6.98 16.91 2.79
N VAL A 330 -8.27 16.72 2.47
CA VAL A 330 -9.13 15.67 3.04
C VAL A 330 -8.55 14.28 2.74
N LEU A 331 -8.06 14.03 1.52
CA LEU A 331 -7.45 12.75 1.16
C LEU A 331 -6.11 12.52 1.86
N ASN A 332 -5.26 13.54 1.95
CA ASN A 332 -4.00 13.48 2.70
C ASN A 332 -4.26 13.15 4.18
N GLU A 333 -5.23 13.84 4.78
CA GLU A 333 -5.61 13.62 6.18
C GLU A 333 -6.27 12.26 6.40
N THR A 334 -6.97 11.74 5.39
CA THR A 334 -7.52 10.38 5.42
C THR A 334 -6.39 9.36 5.49
N VAL A 335 -5.39 9.47 4.62
CA VAL A 335 -4.21 8.58 4.62
C VAL A 335 -3.46 8.66 5.95
N ARG A 336 -3.25 9.88 6.48
CA ARG A 336 -2.54 10.11 7.75
C ARG A 336 -3.28 9.51 8.94
N THR A 337 -4.56 9.85 9.09
CA THR A 337 -5.38 9.46 10.24
C THR A 337 -5.66 7.96 10.24
N ALA A 338 -5.97 7.39 9.07
CA ALA A 338 -6.15 5.94 8.94
C ALA A 338 -4.84 5.16 9.03
N LYS A 339 -3.68 5.83 8.88
CA LYS A 339 -2.37 5.18 8.66
C LYS A 339 -2.45 4.17 7.52
N LEU A 340 -2.98 4.62 6.37
CA LEU A 340 -3.45 3.76 5.28
C LEU A 340 -2.40 2.72 4.86
N THR A 341 -1.13 3.11 4.75
CA THR A 341 0.01 2.21 4.56
C THR A 341 1.00 2.41 5.70
N PRO A 342 0.90 1.61 6.79
CA PRO A 342 1.57 1.91 8.06
C PRO A 342 3.07 1.55 8.07
N VAL A 343 3.57 0.88 7.03
CA VAL A 343 4.93 0.37 6.93
C VAL A 343 5.46 0.56 5.52
N ALA A 344 6.75 0.91 5.41
CA ALA A 344 7.52 0.77 4.17
C ALA A 344 8.88 0.12 4.48
N ALA A 345 9.55 -0.42 3.46
CA ALA A 345 10.83 -1.11 3.65
C ALA A 345 11.85 -0.72 2.58
N ARG A 346 13.12 -0.62 2.97
CA ARG A 346 14.27 -0.36 2.10
C ARG A 346 15.44 -1.26 2.51
N LEU A 347 16.31 -1.59 1.56
CA LEU A 347 17.54 -2.32 1.83
C LEU A 347 18.69 -1.32 1.90
N GLN A 348 19.50 -1.41 2.94
CA GLN A 348 20.70 -0.61 3.06
C GLN A 348 21.74 -1.10 2.05
N GLU A 349 21.89 -0.46 0.90
CA GLU A 349 22.81 -0.93 -0.15
C GLU A 349 24.29 -0.66 0.16
N VAL A 350 24.57 0.38 0.96
CA VAL A 350 25.90 0.81 1.36
C VAL A 350 25.86 1.15 2.83
N GLU A 351 26.87 0.78 3.61
CA GLU A 351 26.95 1.17 5.02
C GLU A 351 26.83 2.70 5.16
N GLY A 352 26.03 3.17 6.12
CA GLY A 352 25.74 4.60 6.27
C GLY A 352 25.31 4.99 7.68
N LYS A 353 25.55 6.26 8.02
CA LYS A 353 25.14 6.83 9.31
C LYS A 353 23.71 7.38 9.24
N VAL A 354 22.87 7.00 10.21
CA VAL A 354 21.52 7.54 10.43
C VAL A 354 21.39 7.90 11.91
N GLY A 355 21.12 9.17 12.20
CA GLY A 355 21.20 9.69 13.56
C GLY A 355 22.61 9.50 14.13
N GLN A 356 22.72 8.80 15.26
CA GLN A 356 24.01 8.44 15.87
C GLN A 356 24.49 7.03 15.56
N HIS A 357 23.75 6.29 14.73
CA HIS A 357 24.01 4.87 14.47
C HIS A 357 24.54 4.64 13.06
N VAL A 358 25.36 3.60 12.91
CA VAL A 358 25.80 3.11 11.60
C VAL A 358 24.95 1.89 11.24
N ILE A 359 24.26 1.97 10.11
CA ILE A 359 23.47 0.87 9.55
C ILE A 359 24.36 0.11 8.55
N PRO A 360 24.66 -1.18 8.79
CA PRO A 360 25.47 -1.98 7.88
C PRO A 360 24.79 -2.16 6.52
N LYS A 361 25.61 -2.35 5.49
CA LYS A 361 25.13 -2.83 4.18
C LYS A 361 24.32 -4.14 4.34
N GLU A 362 23.35 -4.33 3.46
CA GLU A 362 22.41 -5.47 3.38
C GLU A 362 21.46 -5.59 4.58
N THR A 363 21.36 -4.55 5.42
CA THR A 363 20.37 -4.48 6.50
C THR A 363 19.01 -4.09 5.95
N LEU A 364 17.95 -4.81 6.34
CA LEU A 364 16.57 -4.40 6.06
C LEU A 364 16.21 -3.23 6.98
N VAL A 365 15.77 -2.13 6.40
CA VAL A 365 15.34 -0.92 7.12
C VAL A 365 13.83 -0.75 6.95
N ILE A 366 13.10 -0.84 8.06
CA ILE A 366 11.66 -0.66 8.13
C ILE A 366 11.33 0.77 8.56
N TYR A 367 10.60 1.48 7.72
CA TYR A 367 10.02 2.77 8.07
C TYR A 367 8.70 2.52 8.79
N ALA A 368 8.65 2.86 10.08
CA ALA A 368 7.45 2.76 10.90
C ALA A 368 6.50 3.92 10.60
N LEU A 369 5.99 4.01 9.37
CA LEU A 369 5.20 5.16 8.88
C LEU A 369 3.98 5.43 9.77
N GLY A 370 3.30 4.41 10.26
CA GLY A 370 2.17 4.58 11.17
C GLY A 370 2.55 5.19 12.52
N VAL A 371 3.77 4.95 13.01
CA VAL A 371 4.32 5.62 14.20
C VAL A 371 4.58 7.10 13.86
N VAL A 372 5.27 7.35 12.74
CA VAL A 372 5.59 8.70 12.28
C VAL A 372 4.35 9.56 12.01
N LEU A 373 3.28 8.98 11.47
CA LEU A 373 2.02 9.69 11.17
C LEU A 373 1.21 10.06 12.42
N GLN A 374 1.57 9.50 13.59
CA GLN A 374 0.94 9.75 14.88
C GLN A 374 1.88 10.41 15.89
N ASP A 375 3.10 10.75 15.47
CA ASP A 375 4.06 11.49 16.27
C ASP A 375 3.54 12.90 16.55
N ALA A 376 3.34 13.24 17.83
CA ALA A 376 2.80 14.52 18.25
C ALA A 376 3.79 15.69 18.05
N ASP A 377 5.09 15.40 17.95
CA ASP A 377 6.11 16.41 17.64
C ASP A 377 6.04 16.83 16.17
N THR A 378 5.63 15.90 15.30
CA THR A 378 5.44 16.16 13.86
C THR A 378 4.01 16.63 13.54
N TRP A 379 2.99 16.05 14.17
CA TRP A 379 1.58 16.24 13.85
C TRP A 379 0.79 16.70 15.08
N ASN A 380 0.46 18.00 15.15
CA ASN A 380 -0.36 18.51 16.25
C ASN A 380 -1.73 17.83 16.30
N LEU A 381 -2.14 17.39 17.49
CA LEU A 381 -3.35 16.58 17.73
C LEU A 381 -3.45 15.41 16.73
N PRO A 382 -2.52 14.44 16.78
CA PRO A 382 -2.32 13.46 15.72
C PRO A 382 -3.54 12.54 15.49
N TYR A 383 -4.36 12.31 16.52
CA TYR A 383 -5.57 11.47 16.38
C TYR A 383 -6.79 12.24 15.88
N ARG A 384 -6.74 13.57 15.76
CA ARG A 384 -7.83 14.38 15.22
C ARG A 384 -7.77 14.39 13.70
N PHE A 385 -8.88 14.06 13.06
CA PHE A 385 -9.08 14.26 11.62
C PHE A 385 -9.27 15.75 11.34
N ASP A 386 -8.22 16.40 10.86
CA ASP A 386 -8.18 17.83 10.59
C ASP A 386 -7.45 18.11 9.27
N PRO A 387 -8.17 18.24 8.14
CA PRO A 387 -7.55 18.51 6.84
C PRO A 387 -6.83 19.86 6.76
N ASP A 388 -7.21 20.84 7.57
CA ASP A 388 -6.66 22.20 7.51
C ASP A 388 -5.16 22.21 7.84
N ARG A 389 -4.65 21.18 8.53
CA ARG A 389 -3.20 21.01 8.76
C ARG A 389 -2.39 20.96 7.46
N PHE A 390 -3.00 20.52 6.35
CA PHE A 390 -2.34 20.48 5.05
C PHE A 390 -2.44 21.80 4.29
N GLU A 391 -2.88 22.90 4.94
CA GLU A 391 -2.61 24.26 4.48
C GLU A 391 -1.13 24.61 4.70
N GLU A 392 -0.52 24.10 5.78
CA GLU A 392 0.87 24.33 6.14
C GLU A 392 1.86 23.59 5.21
N ASP A 393 2.92 24.30 4.79
CA ASP A 393 3.94 23.72 3.92
C ASP A 393 4.80 22.66 4.63
N ALA A 394 4.97 22.76 5.95
CA ALA A 394 5.69 21.76 6.73
C ALA A 394 5.00 20.40 6.66
N ALA A 395 3.68 20.35 6.90
CA ALA A 395 2.88 19.13 6.78
C ALA A 395 2.96 18.52 5.36
N LYS A 396 2.83 19.33 4.31
CA LYS A 396 2.96 18.87 2.91
C LYS A 396 4.34 18.27 2.63
N ARG A 397 5.41 18.91 3.11
CA ARG A 397 6.80 18.43 2.92
C ARG A 397 7.03 17.12 3.64
N SER A 398 6.65 17.01 4.91
CA SER A 398 6.74 15.77 5.68
C SER A 398 5.98 14.64 5.00
N PHE A 399 4.73 14.90 4.57
CA PHE A 399 3.90 13.90 3.89
C PHE A 399 4.48 13.45 2.54
N SER A 400 5.04 14.37 1.76
CA SER A 400 5.70 14.04 0.49
C SER A 400 6.99 13.25 0.69
N LEU A 401 7.78 13.57 1.72
CA LEU A 401 8.99 12.84 2.07
C LEU A 401 8.69 11.38 2.44
N LEU A 402 7.57 11.14 3.12
CA LEU A 402 7.11 9.80 3.49
C LEU A 402 6.58 8.98 2.30
N GLY A 403 6.55 9.54 1.08
CA GLY A 403 6.12 8.84 -0.12
C GLY A 403 4.60 8.77 -0.30
N PHE A 404 3.85 9.64 0.38
CA PHE A 404 2.39 9.70 0.23
C PHE A 404 1.93 10.73 -0.82
N SER A 405 2.81 11.66 -1.22
CA SER A 405 2.52 12.65 -2.27
C SER A 405 3.76 13.07 -3.05
N GLY A 406 3.58 13.70 -4.21
CA GLY A 406 4.66 14.18 -5.07
C GLY A 406 5.30 13.06 -5.90
N ASN A 407 6.52 13.27 -6.40
CA ASN A 407 7.20 12.33 -7.32
C ASN A 407 7.63 11.01 -6.65
N GLN A 408 7.67 10.97 -5.33
CA GLN A 408 7.95 9.77 -4.55
C GLN A 408 6.68 9.00 -4.19
N ALA A 409 5.51 9.49 -4.58
CA ALA A 409 4.25 8.82 -4.31
C ALA A 409 4.20 7.42 -4.93
N CYS A 410 3.61 6.49 -4.20
CA CYS A 410 3.22 5.17 -4.70
C CYS A 410 2.25 5.33 -5.88
N PRO A 411 2.48 4.65 -7.03
CA PRO A 411 1.62 4.76 -8.21
C PRO A 411 0.15 4.37 -7.93
N GLU A 412 -0.08 3.31 -7.16
CA GLU A 412 -1.42 2.85 -6.77
C GLU A 412 -2.14 3.88 -5.90
N LEU A 413 -1.41 4.56 -5.01
CA LEU A 413 -1.99 5.63 -4.18
C LEU A 413 -2.40 6.83 -5.06
N ARG A 414 -1.61 7.20 -6.06
CA ARG A 414 -1.97 8.27 -7.01
C ARG A 414 -3.25 7.92 -7.78
N PHE A 415 -3.41 6.68 -8.22
CA PHE A 415 -4.65 6.20 -8.83
C PHE A 415 -5.83 6.29 -7.85
N ALA A 416 -5.64 5.81 -6.62
CA ALA A 416 -6.65 5.84 -5.57
C ALA A 416 -7.11 7.27 -5.24
N TYR A 417 -6.21 8.26 -5.26
CA TYR A 417 -6.54 9.67 -5.05
C TYR A 417 -7.50 10.19 -6.13
N THR A 418 -7.24 9.88 -7.40
CA THR A 418 -8.13 10.26 -8.50
C THR A 418 -9.50 9.62 -8.35
N VAL A 419 -9.55 8.30 -8.11
CA VAL A 419 -10.82 7.57 -7.89
C VAL A 419 -11.60 8.16 -6.72
N THR A 420 -10.94 8.40 -5.59
CA THR A 420 -11.59 8.93 -4.39
C THR A 420 -12.02 10.38 -4.59
N THR A 421 -11.26 11.19 -5.33
CA THR A 421 -11.68 12.55 -5.69
C THR A 421 -12.96 12.54 -6.52
N VAL A 422 -13.03 11.67 -7.55
CA VAL A 422 -14.25 11.52 -8.36
C VAL A 422 -15.42 11.04 -7.49
N LEU A 423 -15.18 10.04 -6.63
CA LEU A 423 -16.17 9.54 -5.68
C LEU A 423 -16.74 10.65 -4.79
N LEU A 424 -15.87 11.37 -4.08
CA LEU A 424 -16.28 12.44 -3.16
C LEU A 424 -16.96 13.57 -3.91
N SER A 425 -16.50 13.91 -5.12
CA SER A 425 -17.12 14.96 -5.93
C SER A 425 -18.58 14.67 -6.28
N SER A 426 -18.95 13.41 -6.49
CA SER A 426 -20.35 13.03 -6.76
C SER A 426 -21.14 12.86 -5.46
N LEU A 427 -20.60 12.08 -4.52
CA LEU A 427 -21.33 11.74 -3.30
C LEU A 427 -21.54 12.97 -2.40
N VAL A 428 -20.50 13.75 -2.09
CA VAL A 428 -20.61 14.90 -1.17
C VAL A 428 -21.47 16.02 -1.75
N ARG A 429 -21.61 16.13 -3.08
CA ARG A 429 -22.55 17.09 -3.70
C ARG A 429 -24.02 16.69 -3.56
N LYS A 430 -24.30 15.38 -3.44
CA LYS A 430 -25.67 14.83 -3.48
C LYS A 430 -26.16 14.32 -2.13
N LEU A 431 -25.24 13.93 -1.25
CA LEU A 431 -25.50 13.22 -0.01
C LEU A 431 -24.75 13.87 1.15
N LYS A 432 -25.39 13.82 2.31
CA LYS A 432 -24.78 14.08 3.61
C LYS A 432 -24.57 12.73 4.28
N PHE A 433 -23.35 12.47 4.76
CA PHE A 433 -23.01 11.23 5.46
C PHE A 433 -23.14 11.43 6.95
N HIS A 434 -23.67 10.42 7.65
CA HIS A 434 -23.84 10.43 9.09
C HIS A 434 -23.31 9.14 9.71
N GLN A 435 -22.50 9.29 10.75
CA GLN A 435 -22.03 8.18 11.55
C GLN A 435 -23.19 7.50 12.30
N ILE A 436 -23.14 6.17 12.40
CA ILE A 436 -23.99 5.41 13.31
C ILE A 436 -23.36 5.44 14.70
N LYS A 437 -23.96 6.17 15.65
CA LYS A 437 -23.37 6.44 16.99
C LYS A 437 -23.01 5.18 17.79
N SER A 438 -23.70 4.07 17.57
CA SER A 438 -23.43 2.80 18.26
C SER A 438 -22.26 2.01 17.64
N GLN A 439 -21.73 2.44 16.50
CA GLN A 439 -20.64 1.76 15.80
C GLN A 439 -19.31 2.49 16.06
N VAL A 440 -18.39 1.78 16.68
CA VAL A 440 -16.99 2.17 16.79
C VAL A 440 -16.21 1.38 15.75
N ILE A 441 -15.42 2.06 14.92
CA ILE A 441 -14.56 1.40 13.94
C ILE A 441 -13.18 1.19 14.54
N GLU A 442 -12.78 -0.06 14.63
CA GLU A 442 -11.41 -0.46 14.86
C GLU A 442 -10.71 -0.71 13.52
N ALA A 443 -9.47 -0.24 13.39
CA ALA A 443 -8.64 -0.54 12.24
C ALA A 443 -7.82 -1.82 12.48
N ARG A 444 -7.60 -2.58 11.42
CA ARG A 444 -6.63 -3.67 11.33
C ARG A 444 -5.48 -3.21 10.45
N TYR A 445 -4.25 -3.38 10.94
CA TYR A 445 -3.04 -2.87 10.29
C TYR A 445 -2.21 -4.01 9.69
N GLU A 446 -2.63 -4.53 8.55
CA GLU A 446 -1.83 -5.46 7.75
C GLU A 446 -0.92 -4.66 6.79
N LEU A 447 -0.87 -5.01 5.50
CA LEU A 447 -0.17 -4.21 4.49
C LEU A 447 -0.86 -2.85 4.25
N VAL A 448 -2.18 -2.82 4.43
CA VAL A 448 -3.03 -1.62 4.31
C VAL A 448 -3.97 -1.60 5.52
N ALA A 449 -4.24 -0.42 6.06
CA ALA A 449 -5.21 -0.24 7.14
C ALA A 449 -6.64 -0.49 6.63
N THR A 450 -7.29 -1.52 7.15
CA THR A 450 -8.68 -1.89 6.83
C THR A 450 -9.57 -1.75 8.07
N PRO A 451 -10.87 -1.49 7.94
CA PRO A 451 -11.79 -1.71 9.05
C PRO A 451 -11.77 -3.18 9.47
N LYS A 452 -11.75 -3.44 10.77
CA LYS A 452 -11.74 -4.79 11.34
C LYS A 452 -13.04 -5.54 11.06
N ASP A 453 -14.16 -4.80 11.04
CA ASP A 453 -15.51 -5.28 10.84
C ASP A 453 -16.22 -4.51 9.71
N ASP A 454 -17.31 -5.07 9.20
CA ASP A 454 -18.16 -4.38 8.23
C ASP A 454 -18.68 -3.07 8.81
N THR A 455 -18.36 -1.98 8.10
CA THR A 455 -18.72 -0.62 8.49
C THR A 455 -19.98 -0.16 7.78
N TRP A 456 -20.81 0.58 8.50
CA TRP A 456 -22.09 1.07 8.03
C TRP A 456 -22.23 2.56 8.32
N ILE A 457 -22.89 3.29 7.43
CA ILE A 457 -23.25 4.70 7.62
C ILE A 457 -24.72 4.92 7.28
N THR A 458 -25.27 6.06 7.66
CA THR A 458 -26.54 6.55 7.09
C THR A 458 -26.28 7.72 6.17
N VAL A 459 -27.14 7.89 5.17
CA VAL A 459 -27.02 8.97 4.18
C VAL A 459 -28.35 9.69 4.02
N SER A 460 -28.31 11.00 3.85
CA SER A 460 -29.47 11.81 3.51
C SER A 460 -29.18 12.64 2.27
N ARG A 461 -30.20 12.94 1.46
CA ARG A 461 -30.04 13.83 0.31
C ARG A 461 -29.61 15.23 0.79
N ARG A 462 -28.70 15.87 0.05
CA ARG A 462 -28.37 17.30 0.23
C ARG A 462 -29.37 18.16 -0.52
N SER A 463 -29.81 19.23 0.14
CA SER A 463 -30.70 20.27 -0.38
C SER A 463 -29.97 21.26 -1.26
#